data_AF-A0A2J6PEG9-F1
#
_entry.id   AF-A0A2J6PEG9-F1
#
_cell.length_a   1.000
_cell.length_b   1.000
_cell.length_c   1.000
_cell.angle_alpha   90.00
_cell.angle_beta   90.00
_cell.angle_gamma   90.00
#
_symmetry.space_group_name_H-M   'P 1'
#
loop_
_entity.id
_entity.type
_entity.pdbx_description
1 polymer ?
#
loop_
_entity_poly.entity_id
_entity_poly.type
_entity_poly.pdbx_seq_one_letter_code
_entity_poly.pdbx_strand_id
1 'polypeptide(L)'
;MTIESCQAYCNSVGYPLAGLEYASECYCGGVLGYGSFTGFSGCTMACSGNKAETCGGSDRLSVYNNTAFVAPKIVQSVVASTGALGTYTYRGCYTELTNARALSSYAVTSTTLMTAEYCVAACSGKGYAYAGLEYGSQCFCGETLSTGSSMVPDGQCQVMLCPGNKQEYCSAGNRLIVYLSG
;
A
#
# COMPACT_ATOMS: atom_id res chain seq x y z
N MET A 1 -19.26 12.81 -15.08
CA MET A 1 -17.88 12.31 -15.20
C MET A 1 -17.13 13.15 -16.23
N THR A 2 -15.92 13.60 -15.91
CA THR A 2 -14.90 14.18 -16.83
C THR A 2 -13.61 13.39 -16.72
N ILE A 3 -12.68 13.55 -17.67
CA ILE A 3 -11.36 12.92 -17.62
C ILE A 3 -10.64 13.28 -16.32
N GLU A 4 -10.62 14.56 -15.95
CA GLU A 4 -9.91 15.08 -14.77
C GLU A 4 -10.51 14.51 -13.47
N SER A 5 -11.84 14.42 -13.39
CA SER A 5 -12.51 13.89 -12.20
C SER A 5 -12.17 12.40 -11.97
N CYS A 6 -12.05 11.61 -13.03
CA CYS A 6 -11.67 10.20 -12.92
C CYS A 6 -10.19 10.05 -12.57
N GLN A 7 -9.30 10.82 -13.22
CA GLN A 7 -7.87 10.83 -12.89
C GLN A 7 -7.64 11.24 -11.42
N ALA A 8 -8.28 12.31 -10.97
CA ALA A 8 -8.19 12.78 -9.58
C ALA A 8 -8.67 11.71 -8.60
N TYR A 9 -9.80 11.05 -8.90
CA TYR A 9 -10.31 9.95 -8.08
C TYR A 9 -9.32 8.78 -8.01
N CYS A 10 -8.86 8.25 -9.15
CA CYS A 10 -7.93 7.12 -9.17
C CYS A 10 -6.61 7.43 -8.46
N ASN A 11 -6.08 8.64 -8.64
CA ASN A 11 -4.91 9.09 -7.90
C ASN A 11 -5.16 9.10 -6.37
N SER A 12 -6.34 9.57 -5.94
CA SER A 12 -6.70 9.65 -4.51
C SER A 12 -6.85 8.28 -3.84
N VAL A 13 -7.18 7.25 -4.62
CA VAL A 13 -7.30 5.86 -4.16
C VAL A 13 -6.07 5.01 -4.49
N GLY A 14 -4.97 5.63 -4.93
CA GLY A 14 -3.67 4.96 -5.06
C GLY A 14 -3.45 4.22 -6.37
N TYR A 15 -4.14 4.60 -7.45
CA TYR A 15 -3.97 3.98 -8.77
C TYR A 15 -3.43 4.97 -9.82
N PRO A 16 -2.37 4.61 -10.56
CA PRO A 16 -1.80 5.44 -11.62
C PRO A 16 -2.65 5.49 -12.89
N LEU A 17 -3.46 4.45 -13.15
CA LEU A 17 -4.30 4.39 -14.34
C LEU A 17 -5.74 4.77 -14.01
N ALA A 18 -6.29 5.66 -14.82
CA ALA A 18 -7.70 6.01 -14.86
C ALA A 18 -8.28 5.63 -16.22
N GLY A 19 -9.33 4.83 -16.22
CA GLY A 19 -10.04 4.37 -17.40
C GLY A 19 -11.47 4.90 -17.42
N LEU A 20 -11.90 5.48 -18.53
CA LEU A 20 -13.26 5.99 -18.69
C LEU A 20 -14.01 5.18 -19.74
N GLU A 21 -15.22 4.76 -19.39
CA GLU A 21 -16.12 3.96 -20.23
C GLU A 21 -17.53 4.56 -20.25
N TYR A 22 -18.26 4.29 -21.33
CA TYR A 22 -19.70 4.58 -21.45
C TYR A 22 -20.10 6.01 -21.06
N ALA A 23 -19.24 7.00 -21.34
CA ALA A 23 -19.39 8.43 -21.00
C ALA A 23 -19.44 8.80 -19.50
N SER A 24 -19.69 7.85 -18.59
CA SER A 24 -19.94 8.14 -17.17
C SER A 24 -19.18 7.27 -16.18
N GLU A 25 -18.59 6.17 -16.62
CA GLU A 25 -17.95 5.20 -15.74
C GLU A 25 -16.46 5.52 -15.59
N CYS A 26 -15.92 5.24 -14.40
CA CYS A 26 -14.53 5.46 -14.06
C CYS A 26 -13.97 4.21 -13.38
N TYR A 27 -12.86 3.71 -13.92
CA TYR A 27 -12.16 2.52 -13.47
C TYR A 27 -10.73 2.88 -13.11
N CYS A 28 -10.23 2.34 -12.01
CA CYS A 28 -8.88 2.59 -11.54
C CYS A 28 -8.04 1.31 -11.62
N GLY A 29 -6.77 1.43 -12.01
CA GLY A 29 -5.89 0.28 -12.15
C GLY A 29 -4.42 0.59 -11.90
N GLY A 30 -3.69 -0.39 -11.38
CA GLY A 30 -2.23 -0.34 -11.28
C GLY A 30 -1.55 -0.66 -12.61
N VAL A 31 -2.16 -1.56 -13.36
CA VAL A 31 -1.74 -2.05 -14.68
C VAL A 31 -2.99 -2.31 -15.52
N LEU A 32 -2.81 -2.42 -16.83
CA LEU A 32 -3.89 -2.89 -17.71
C LEU A 32 -4.15 -4.38 -17.46
N GLY A 33 -5.43 -4.77 -17.48
CA GLY A 33 -5.83 -6.17 -17.34
C GLY A 33 -5.28 -7.04 -18.47
N TYR A 34 -5.07 -8.33 -18.20
CA TYR A 34 -4.62 -9.30 -19.19
C TYR A 34 -5.57 -9.30 -20.42
N GLY A 35 -4.99 -9.25 -21.62
CA GLY A 35 -5.75 -9.16 -22.87
C GLY A 35 -6.23 -7.74 -23.24
N SER A 36 -5.78 -6.71 -22.52
CA SER A 36 -5.95 -5.32 -22.96
C SER A 36 -5.00 -4.98 -24.10
N PHE A 37 -5.50 -4.32 -25.15
CA PHE A 37 -4.70 -3.91 -26.30
C PHE A 37 -4.89 -2.42 -26.59
N THR A 38 -3.81 -1.73 -26.94
CA THR A 38 -3.84 -0.31 -27.34
C THR A 38 -4.14 -0.18 -28.83
N GLY A 39 -4.62 1.00 -29.26
CA GLY A 39 -4.78 1.31 -30.69
C GLY A 39 -6.10 0.87 -31.34
N PHE A 40 -7.09 0.45 -30.56
CA PHE A 40 -8.43 0.15 -31.08
C PHE A 40 -9.29 1.41 -31.25
N SER A 41 -10.10 1.44 -32.32
CA SER A 41 -11.16 2.42 -32.52
C SER A 41 -12.38 2.11 -31.65
N GLY A 42 -13.17 3.13 -31.30
CA GLY A 42 -14.44 2.98 -30.59
C GLY A 42 -14.56 3.79 -29.29
N CYS A 43 -13.49 4.43 -28.84
CA CYS A 43 -13.58 5.45 -27.79
C CYS A 43 -14.10 6.76 -28.39
N THR A 44 -15.41 6.90 -28.55
CA THR A 44 -16.03 8.06 -29.21
C THR A 44 -17.15 8.70 -28.39
N MET A 45 -17.45 8.18 -27.20
CA MET A 45 -18.51 8.72 -26.37
C MET A 45 -18.05 9.98 -25.64
N ALA A 46 -18.77 11.07 -25.86
CA ALA A 46 -18.51 12.33 -25.17
C ALA A 46 -18.80 12.18 -23.67
N CYS A 47 -17.94 12.72 -22.82
CA CYS A 47 -18.11 12.61 -21.37
C CYS A 47 -19.45 13.20 -20.91
N SER A 48 -20.03 12.60 -19.86
CA SER A 48 -21.28 13.05 -19.24
C SER A 48 -21.16 14.44 -18.63
N GLY A 49 -19.98 14.80 -18.09
CA GLY A 49 -19.71 16.09 -17.43
C GLY A 49 -19.02 17.13 -18.32
N ASN A 50 -18.39 16.72 -19.43
CA ASN A 50 -17.81 17.64 -20.41
C ASN A 50 -17.94 17.07 -21.83
N LYS A 51 -18.78 17.67 -22.66
CA LYS A 51 -19.05 17.18 -24.02
C LYS A 51 -17.90 17.42 -25.01
N ALA A 52 -16.90 18.22 -24.64
CA ALA A 52 -15.69 18.42 -25.44
C ALA A 52 -14.65 17.30 -25.25
N GLU A 53 -14.82 16.45 -24.24
CA GLU A 53 -13.92 15.35 -23.92
C GLU A 53 -14.48 14.00 -24.35
N THR A 54 -13.60 13.01 -24.54
CA THR A 54 -13.97 11.64 -24.91
C THR A 54 -13.70 10.66 -23.77
N CYS A 55 -14.76 10.01 -23.29
CA CYS A 55 -14.79 9.11 -22.14
C CYS A 55 -15.19 7.69 -22.57
N GLY A 56 -14.33 7.06 -23.38
CA GLY A 56 -14.51 5.67 -23.81
C GLY A 56 -15.62 5.46 -24.84
N GLY A 57 -16.18 4.26 -24.84
CA GLY A 57 -17.27 3.78 -25.70
C GLY A 57 -17.89 2.51 -25.14
N SER A 58 -18.76 1.84 -25.89
CA SER A 58 -19.28 0.51 -25.50
C SER A 58 -18.15 -0.52 -25.52
N ASP A 59 -17.85 -1.12 -24.37
CA ASP A 59 -16.74 -2.07 -24.20
C ASP A 59 -15.38 -1.48 -24.60
N ARG A 60 -15.20 -0.16 -24.44
CA ARG A 60 -14.00 0.56 -24.88
C ARG A 60 -13.58 1.59 -23.83
N LEU A 61 -12.37 1.42 -23.31
CA LEU A 61 -11.82 2.25 -22.24
C LEU A 61 -10.87 3.32 -22.81
N SER A 62 -11.16 4.60 -22.56
CA SER A 62 -10.15 5.66 -22.70
C SER A 62 -9.25 5.62 -21.47
N VAL A 63 -7.99 5.21 -21.61
CA VAL A 63 -7.05 5.04 -20.48
C VAL A 63 -6.04 6.19 -20.41
N TYR A 64 -5.90 6.75 -19.23
CA TYR A 64 -4.96 7.81 -18.90
C TYR A 64 -4.00 7.32 -17.83
N ASN A 65 -2.70 7.51 -18.06
CA ASN A 65 -1.64 7.16 -17.11
C ASN A 65 -1.10 8.42 -16.44
N ASN A 66 -1.14 8.47 -15.11
CA ASN A 66 -0.47 9.51 -14.35
C ASN A 66 1.03 9.19 -14.19
N THR A 67 1.86 9.80 -15.04
CA THR A 67 3.31 9.61 -14.99
C THR A 67 3.99 10.25 -13.77
N ALA A 68 3.27 11.09 -13.02
CA ALA A 68 3.74 11.67 -11.76
C ALA A 68 3.32 10.83 -10.53
N PHE A 69 2.63 9.71 -10.73
CA PHE A 69 2.23 8.82 -9.64
C PHE A 69 3.45 8.20 -8.97
N VAL A 70 3.55 8.36 -7.66
CA VAL A 70 4.56 7.70 -6.83
C VAL A 70 3.91 6.50 -6.15
N ALA A 71 4.32 5.30 -6.55
CA ALA A 71 3.80 4.08 -5.97
C ALA A 71 4.18 3.96 -4.48
N PRO A 72 3.29 3.42 -3.63
CA PRO A 72 3.63 3.10 -2.26
C PRO A 72 4.82 2.14 -2.20
N LYS A 73 5.63 2.26 -1.15
CA LYS A 73 6.83 1.44 -0.97
C LYS A 73 6.89 0.85 0.43
N ILE A 74 7.67 -0.22 0.57
CA ILE A 74 8.12 -0.66 1.89
C ILE A 74 9.26 0.27 2.30
N VAL A 75 9.11 0.94 3.45
CA VAL A 75 10.19 1.77 4.02
C VAL A 75 11.37 0.86 4.32
N GLN A 76 12.56 1.22 3.85
CA GLN A 76 13.73 0.34 3.96
C GLN A 76 14.51 0.56 5.26
N SER A 77 14.43 1.75 5.83
CA SER A 77 15.18 2.13 7.02
C SER A 77 14.41 3.21 7.76
N VAL A 78 14.33 3.06 9.08
CA VAL A 78 13.70 4.01 9.99
C VAL A 78 14.67 4.31 11.12
N VAL A 79 14.99 5.59 11.32
CA VAL A 79 15.79 6.01 12.47
C VAL A 79 14.88 6.05 13.70
N ALA A 80 15.20 5.29 14.74
CA ALA A 80 14.45 5.34 15.99
C ALA A 80 14.58 6.75 16.59
N SER A 81 13.43 7.39 16.83
CA SER A 81 13.39 8.73 17.44
C SER A 81 13.80 8.70 18.92
N THR A 82 13.72 7.53 19.56
CA THR A 82 14.02 7.31 20.98
C THR A 82 14.62 5.92 21.20
N GLY A 83 15.67 5.84 22.03
CA GLY A 83 16.31 4.57 22.46
C GLY A 83 17.74 4.37 21.95
N ALA A 84 18.46 3.44 22.58
CA ALA A 84 19.85 3.08 22.23
C ALA A 84 19.96 2.19 20.97
N LEU A 85 18.82 1.72 20.44
CA LEU A 85 18.73 0.73 19.35
C LEU A 85 18.93 1.32 17.94
N GLY A 86 19.19 2.62 17.83
CA GLY A 86 19.65 3.24 16.58
C GLY A 86 18.67 3.11 15.40
N THR A 87 19.09 2.42 14.34
CA THR A 87 18.35 2.35 13.07
C THR A 87 17.70 0.99 12.89
N TYR A 88 16.41 1.00 12.57
CA TYR A 88 15.64 -0.19 12.21
C TYR A 88 15.67 -0.35 10.69
N THR A 89 16.15 -1.50 10.23
CA THR A 89 16.22 -1.82 8.80
C THR A 89 15.17 -2.85 8.45
N TYR A 90 14.59 -2.71 7.26
CA TYR A 90 13.64 -3.68 6.73
C TYR A 90 14.32 -5.05 6.63
N ARG A 91 13.70 -6.06 7.27
CA ARG A 91 14.22 -7.42 7.33
C ARG A 91 13.54 -8.36 6.35
N GLY A 92 12.27 -8.12 6.04
CA GLY A 92 11.50 -8.95 5.11
C GLY A 92 9.99 -8.95 5.41
N CYS A 93 9.23 -9.56 4.51
CA CYS A 93 7.83 -9.92 4.71
C CYS A 93 7.76 -11.29 5.40
N TYR A 94 7.06 -11.40 6.52
CA TYR A 94 7.01 -12.61 7.35
C TYR A 94 5.58 -13.09 7.59
N THR A 95 5.40 -14.39 7.81
CA THR A 95 4.10 -14.97 8.18
C THR A 95 3.76 -14.74 9.66
N GLU A 96 2.50 -14.46 9.94
CA GLU A 96 1.93 -14.62 11.28
C GLU A 96 1.72 -16.12 11.60
N LEU A 97 1.59 -16.48 12.87
CA LEU A 97 1.34 -17.86 13.31
C LEU A 97 -0.16 -18.14 13.47
N THR A 98 -0.59 -19.40 13.26
CA THR A 98 -2.02 -19.78 13.31
C THR A 98 -2.65 -19.70 14.71
N ASN A 99 -1.87 -19.81 15.79
CA ASN A 99 -2.36 -19.75 17.18
C ASN A 99 -1.37 -19.02 18.11
N ALA A 100 -0.54 -18.15 17.55
CA ALA A 100 0.49 -17.42 18.28
C ALA A 100 0.83 -16.12 17.53
N ARG A 101 1.80 -15.36 18.06
CA ARG A 101 2.32 -14.16 17.42
C ARG A 101 3.76 -14.32 16.97
N ALA A 102 4.06 -13.83 15.78
CA ALA A 102 5.41 -13.73 15.23
C ALA A 102 6.25 -12.80 16.10
N LEU A 103 5.63 -11.70 16.58
CA LEU A 103 6.17 -10.78 17.57
C LEU A 103 5.15 -10.62 18.70
N SER A 104 5.45 -11.15 19.88
CA SER A 104 4.48 -11.36 20.96
C SER A 104 4.67 -10.45 22.18
N SER A 105 5.72 -9.62 22.22
CA SER A 105 6.12 -8.90 23.44
C SER A 105 5.29 -7.64 23.71
N TYR A 106 4.94 -6.88 22.68
CA TYR A 106 4.10 -5.69 22.80
C TYR A 106 3.35 -5.42 21.49
N ALA A 107 2.21 -4.74 21.58
CA ALA A 107 1.45 -4.33 20.41
C ALA A 107 0.79 -2.97 20.62
N VAL A 108 0.65 -2.22 19.52
CA VAL A 108 -0.12 -0.98 19.46
C VAL A 108 -0.87 -0.92 18.14
N THR A 109 -2.09 -0.41 18.17
CA THR A 109 -2.94 -0.25 16.99
C THR A 109 -3.30 1.21 16.84
N SER A 110 -3.21 1.75 15.62
CA SER A 110 -3.68 3.08 15.28
C SER A 110 -4.31 3.09 13.90
N THR A 111 -5.60 3.44 13.83
CA THR A 111 -6.34 3.53 12.57
C THR A 111 -6.10 4.85 11.82
N THR A 112 -5.32 5.78 12.40
CA THR A 112 -5.08 7.11 11.84
C THR A 112 -3.60 7.47 11.73
N LEU A 113 -2.75 6.99 12.64
CA LEU A 113 -1.35 7.40 12.73
C LEU A 113 -0.36 6.30 12.35
N MET A 114 -0.81 5.06 12.11
CA MET A 114 0.12 3.96 11.83
C MET A 114 0.94 4.24 10.56
N THR A 115 2.26 4.14 10.70
CA THR A 115 3.31 4.17 9.67
C THR A 115 4.47 3.28 10.13
N ALA A 116 5.50 3.09 9.29
CA ALA A 116 6.71 2.41 9.71
C ALA A 116 7.40 3.14 10.88
N GLU A 117 7.49 4.46 10.82
CA GLU A 117 8.07 5.32 11.85
C GLU A 117 7.29 5.24 13.16
N TYR A 118 5.95 5.25 13.09
CA TYR A 118 5.11 5.13 14.28
C TYR A 118 5.35 3.78 14.98
N CYS A 119 5.38 2.69 14.22
CA CYS A 119 5.58 1.36 14.77
C CYS A 119 6.98 1.19 15.36
N VAL A 120 8.02 1.60 14.61
CA VAL A 120 9.40 1.56 15.09
C VAL A 120 9.58 2.40 16.35
N ALA A 121 9.05 3.63 16.40
CA ALA A 121 9.14 4.46 17.59
C ALA A 121 8.44 3.83 18.81
N ALA A 122 7.31 3.15 18.61
CA ALA A 122 6.62 2.43 19.67
C ALA A 122 7.44 1.25 20.20
N CYS A 123 8.06 0.47 19.31
CA CYS A 123 8.88 -0.68 19.70
C CYS A 123 10.22 -0.25 20.33
N SER A 124 10.90 0.73 19.73
CA SER A 124 12.18 1.23 20.21
C SER A 124 12.05 1.94 21.55
N GLY A 125 10.96 2.69 21.77
CA GLY A 125 10.64 3.30 23.06
C GLY A 125 10.36 2.30 24.18
N LYS A 126 10.13 1.02 23.84
CA LYS A 126 10.04 -0.10 24.79
C LYS A 126 11.30 -0.96 24.86
N GLY A 127 12.30 -0.67 24.03
CA GLY A 127 13.56 -1.42 23.99
C GLY A 127 13.52 -2.71 23.16
N TYR A 128 12.51 -2.91 22.31
CA TYR A 128 12.39 -4.13 21.50
C TYR A 128 13.13 -4.03 20.17
N ALA A 129 14.03 -4.97 19.89
CA ALA A 129 14.82 -4.99 18.65
C ALA A 129 13.98 -5.20 17.37
N TYR A 130 12.82 -5.86 17.46
CA TYR A 130 11.94 -6.09 16.32
C TYR A 130 10.68 -5.22 16.38
N ALA A 131 10.30 -4.72 15.21
CA ALA A 131 9.02 -4.06 14.96
C ALA A 131 8.36 -4.68 13.73
N GLY A 132 7.04 -4.90 13.76
CA GLY A 132 6.30 -5.56 12.70
C GLY A 132 4.96 -4.88 12.45
N LEU A 133 4.73 -4.43 11.22
CA LEU A 133 3.44 -3.88 10.79
C LEU A 133 2.53 -4.99 10.28
N GLU A 134 1.26 -4.99 10.70
CA GLU A 134 0.23 -5.92 10.22
C GLU A 134 -1.09 -5.18 9.96
N TYR A 135 -1.89 -5.67 9.01
CA TYR A 135 -3.30 -5.30 8.84
C TYR A 135 -3.56 -3.79 8.73
N GLY A 136 -2.64 -3.06 8.09
CA GLY A 136 -2.73 -1.62 7.82
C GLY A 136 -2.54 -0.72 9.05
N SER A 137 -2.90 -1.20 10.24
CA SER A 137 -3.09 -0.36 11.43
C SER A 137 -2.48 -0.94 12.70
N GLN A 138 -1.92 -2.16 12.64
CA GLN A 138 -1.38 -2.86 13.80
C GLN A 138 0.15 -2.85 13.74
N CYS A 139 0.74 -2.72 14.93
CA CYS A 139 2.16 -2.81 15.15
C CYS A 139 2.42 -3.81 16.27
N PHE A 140 3.37 -4.71 16.05
CA PHE A 140 3.80 -5.72 16.99
C PHE A 140 5.31 -5.59 17.22
N CYS A 141 5.75 -5.79 18.45
CA CYS A 141 7.14 -5.67 18.86
C CYS A 141 7.62 -6.96 19.51
N GLY A 142 8.92 -7.24 19.39
CA GLY A 142 9.52 -8.41 20.00
C GLY A 142 11.01 -8.28 20.21
N GLU A 143 11.55 -9.06 21.14
CA GLU A 143 12.99 -9.27 21.27
C GLU A 143 13.51 -10.22 20.20
N THR A 144 12.66 -11.15 19.76
CA THR A 144 12.95 -12.17 18.76
C THR A 144 11.73 -12.40 17.88
N LEU A 145 11.97 -12.96 16.69
CA LEU A 145 10.91 -13.49 15.86
C LEU A 145 10.61 -14.93 16.27
N SER A 146 9.34 -15.24 16.56
CA SER A 146 8.93 -16.58 17.01
C SER A 146 9.27 -17.67 16.00
N THR A 147 9.75 -18.82 16.50
CA THR A 147 9.99 -20.03 15.71
C THR A 147 8.71 -20.46 14.98
N GLY A 148 8.77 -20.51 13.65
CA GLY A 148 7.62 -20.83 12.79
C GLY A 148 7.12 -19.64 11.95
N SER A 149 7.51 -18.41 12.29
CA SER A 149 7.39 -17.30 11.34
C SER A 149 8.44 -17.47 10.24
N SER A 150 8.01 -17.39 8.98
CA SER A 150 8.84 -17.62 7.81
C SER A 150 8.80 -16.43 6.87
N MET A 151 9.93 -16.13 6.22
CA MET A 151 10.01 -15.08 5.22
C MET A 151 9.28 -15.52 3.95
N VAL A 152 8.51 -14.61 3.36
CA VAL A 152 7.73 -14.80 2.13
C VAL A 152 7.98 -13.64 1.16
N PRO A 153 7.61 -13.76 -0.13
CA PRO A 153 7.75 -12.66 -1.08
C PRO A 153 7.03 -11.38 -0.64
N ASP A 154 7.69 -10.23 -0.84
CA ASP A 154 7.21 -8.91 -0.43
C ASP A 154 5.81 -8.56 -0.96
N GLY A 155 5.45 -9.08 -2.14
CA GLY A 155 4.12 -8.90 -2.72
C GLY A 155 2.97 -9.39 -1.81
N GLN A 156 3.24 -10.29 -0.86
CA GLN A 156 2.24 -10.72 0.14
C GLN A 156 2.02 -9.69 1.26
N CYS A 157 2.97 -8.77 1.46
CA CYS A 157 2.86 -7.65 2.39
C CYS A 157 2.45 -6.34 1.70
N GLN A 158 2.55 -6.24 0.37
CA GLN A 158 2.23 -5.01 -0.37
C GLN A 158 0.72 -4.89 -0.68
N VAL A 159 -0.13 -5.04 0.35
CA VAL A 159 -1.59 -5.10 0.20
C VAL A 159 -2.28 -3.88 0.81
N MET A 160 -1.96 -3.55 2.06
CA MET A 160 -2.61 -2.46 2.79
C MET A 160 -1.66 -1.28 2.94
N LEU A 161 -2.19 -0.08 2.76
CA LEU A 161 -1.46 1.16 2.95
C LEU A 161 -1.55 1.61 4.41
N CYS A 162 -0.52 2.29 4.86
CA CYS A 162 -0.51 2.90 6.18
C CYS A 162 -1.52 4.07 6.24
N PRO A 163 -2.37 4.16 7.28
CA PRO A 163 -3.33 5.24 7.44
C PRO A 163 -2.65 6.59 7.71
N GLY A 164 -1.48 6.59 8.38
CA GLY A 164 -0.71 7.80 8.64
C GLY A 164 0.08 8.31 7.43
N ASN A 165 0.42 7.42 6.49
CA ASN A 165 1.10 7.77 5.24
C ASN A 165 0.75 6.77 4.13
N LYS A 166 -0.12 7.17 3.19
CA LYS A 166 -0.56 6.31 2.08
C LYS A 166 0.54 6.01 1.04
N GLN A 167 1.73 6.58 1.17
CA GLN A 167 2.89 6.27 0.32
C GLN A 167 3.72 5.09 0.86
N GLU A 168 3.24 4.45 1.93
CA GLU A 168 3.90 3.32 2.56
C GLU A 168 2.95 2.13 2.73
N TYR A 169 3.50 0.92 2.61
CA TYR A 169 2.77 -0.31 2.93
C TYR A 169 2.81 -0.60 4.42
N CYS A 170 1.64 -0.89 4.99
CA CYS A 170 1.45 -1.41 6.35
C CYS A 170 0.96 -2.87 6.32
N SER A 171 1.58 -3.65 5.43
CA SER A 171 1.47 -5.10 5.34
C SER A 171 0.10 -5.61 4.84
N ALA A 172 -0.26 -6.84 5.21
CA ALA A 172 -1.52 -7.50 4.91
C ALA A 172 -2.03 -8.26 6.16
N GLY A 173 -3.15 -8.96 6.03
CA GLY A 173 -3.60 -9.89 7.08
C GLY A 173 -2.73 -11.14 7.15
N ASN A 174 -2.35 -11.57 8.35
CA ASN A 174 -1.45 -12.70 8.62
C ASN A 174 -0.06 -12.57 7.97
N ARG A 175 0.37 -11.34 7.68
CA ARG A 175 1.67 -11.01 7.10
C ARG A 175 2.23 -9.81 7.81
N LEU A 176 3.53 -9.83 8.12
CA LEU A 176 4.21 -8.74 8.80
C LEU A 176 5.33 -8.18 7.94
N ILE A 177 5.34 -6.86 7.74
CA ILE A 177 6.55 -6.15 7.33
C ILE A 177 7.39 -5.99 8.58
N VAL A 178 8.51 -6.72 8.67
CA VAL A 178 9.35 -6.76 9.86
C VAL A 178 10.59 -5.89 9.67
N TYR A 179 10.92 -5.13 10.71
CA TYR A 179 12.13 -4.36 10.87
C TYR A 179 12.94 -4.88 12.05
N LEU A 180 14.27 -4.76 11.95
CA LEU A 180 15.21 -5.13 13.00
C LEU A 180 16.18 -3.98 13.27
N SER A 181 16.37 -3.63 14.55
CA SER A 181 17.40 -2.70 14.99
C SER A 181 18.81 -3.24 14.77
N GLY A 182 19.69 -2.40 14.24
CA GLY A 182 21.13 -2.68 14.11
C GLY A 182 21.96 -2.28 15.32
#